data_AF-A0A9X7VXE7-F1
#
_entry.id   AF-A0A9X7VXE7-F1
#
_cell.length_a   1.000
_cell.length_b   1.000
_cell.length_c   1.000
_cell.angle_alpha   90.00
_cell.angle_beta   90.00
_cell.angle_gamma   90.00
#
_symmetry.space_group_name_H-M   'P 1'
#
loop_
_entity.id
_entity.type
_entity.pdbx_description
1 polymer ?
#
loop_
_entity_poly.entity_id
_entity_poly.type
_entity_poly.pdbx_seq_one_letter_code
_entity_poly.pdbx_strand_id
1 'polypeptide(L)' 'MKYVPSTVVLAILLLIFASWPDVEAWSNLTAVHHFWVHALYLISGGLFGLQTSHWVTHQADLPAHQERGVSS' A
#
# COMPACT_ATOMS: atom_id res chain seq x y z
N MET A 1 -20.71 1.89 2.67
CA MET A 1 -19.80 1.05 1.87
C MET A 1 -18.38 1.40 2.26
N LYS A 2 -17.54 0.43 2.66
CA LYS A 2 -16.13 0.69 2.95
C LYS A 2 -15.40 0.77 1.60
N TYR A 3 -14.99 1.96 1.20
CA TYR A 3 -14.23 2.17 -0.05
C TYR A 3 -12.79 1.72 0.15
N VAL A 4 -12.21 1.06 -0.86
CA VAL A 4 -10.78 0.74 -0.89
C VAL A 4 -10.02 2.00 -1.29
N PRO A 5 -9.03 2.46 -0.51
CA PRO A 5 -8.21 3.62 -0.88
C PRO A 5 -7.51 3.41 -2.21
N SER A 6 -7.49 4.44 -3.05
CA SER A 6 -6.81 4.42 -4.34
C SER A 6 -5.31 4.14 -4.22
N THR A 7 -4.69 4.50 -3.09
CA THR A 7 -3.30 4.18 -2.75
C THR A 7 -3.02 2.68 -2.72
N VAL A 8 -3.94 1.88 -2.19
CA VAL A 8 -3.84 0.41 -2.14
C VAL A 8 -4.03 -0.18 -3.52
N VAL A 9 -5.01 0.33 -4.26
CA VAL A 9 -5.25 -0.10 -5.65
C VAL A 9 -4.01 0.14 -6.50
N LEU A 10 -3.41 1.34 -6.39
CA LEU A 10 -2.19 1.69 -7.11
C LEU A 10 -1.00 0.83 -6.69
N ALA A 11 -0.82 0.57 -5.39
CA ALA A 11 0.24 -0.30 -4.89
C ALA A 11 0.14 -1.72 -5.48
N ILE A 12 -1.07 -2.28 -5.54
CA ILE A 12 -1.33 -3.61 -6.13
C ILE A 12 -1.04 -3.60 -7.64
N LEU A 13 -1.48 -2.57 -8.36
CA LEU A 13 -1.20 -2.47 -9.80
C LEU A 13 0.29 -2.38 -10.10
N LEU A 14 1.04 -1.60 -9.31
CA LEU A 14 2.50 -1.52 -9.42
C LEU A 14 3.17 -2.86 -9.10
N LEU A 15 2.65 -3.60 -8.13
CA LEU A 15 3.17 -4.93 -7.79
C LEU A 15 2.94 -5.92 -8.92
N ILE A 16 1.72 -5.97 -9.47
CA ILE A 16 1.37 -6.83 -10.62
C ILE A 16 2.28 -6.50 -11.81
N PHE A 17 2.48 -5.22 -12.10
CA PHE A 17 3.33 -4.79 -13.20
C PHE A 17 4.80 -5.17 -12.98
N ALA A 18 5.33 -4.94 -11.78
CA ALA A 18 6.71 -5.31 -11.45
C ALA A 18 6.97 -6.82 -11.47
N SER A 19 5.94 -7.63 -11.19
CA SER A 19 5.99 -9.10 -11.22
C SER A 19 5.52 -9.70 -12.54
N TRP A 20 5.25 -8.89 -13.57
CA TRP A 20 4.81 -9.38 -14.86
C TRP A 20 5.97 -10.12 -15.57
N PRO A 21 5.75 -11.30 -16.18
CA PRO A 21 6.82 -12.12 -16.74
C PRO A 21 7.71 -11.38 -17.75
N ASP A 22 7.13 -10.54 -18.60
CA ASP A 22 7.90 -9.74 -19.57
C ASP A 22 8.75 -8.66 -18.90
N VAL A 23 8.25 -8.04 -17.82
CA VAL A 23 8.97 -7.03 -17.05
C VAL A 23 10.12 -7.68 -16.26
N GLU A 24 9.88 -8.87 -15.72
CA GLU A 24 10.91 -9.68 -15.07
C GLU A 24 12.01 -10.09 -16.07
N ALA A 25 11.65 -10.59 -17.25
CA ALA A 25 12.61 -10.92 -18.31
C ALA A 25 13.41 -9.69 -18.75
N TRP A 26 12.76 -8.53 -18.90
CA TRP A 26 13.40 -7.26 -19.24
C TRP A 26 14.37 -6.78 -18.17
N SER A 27 14.05 -6.99 -16.89
CA SER A 27 14.89 -6.61 -15.76
C SER A 27 16.27 -7.27 -15.78
N ASN A 28 16.38 -8.46 -16.39
CA ASN A 28 17.61 -9.23 -16.48
C ASN A 28 18.55 -8.76 -17.61
N LEU A 29 18.09 -7.87 -18.50
CA LEU A 29 18.89 -7.42 -19.64
C LEU A 29 20.01 -6.44 -19.25
N THR A 30 19.76 -5.55 -18.30
CA THR A 30 20.75 -4.56 -17.84
C THR A 30 20.55 -4.22 -16.37
N ALA A 31 21.63 -3.77 -15.71
CA ALA A 31 21.56 -3.28 -14.34
C ALA A 31 20.56 -2.12 -14.17
N VAL A 32 20.42 -1.25 -15.18
CA VAL A 32 19.46 -0.13 -15.14
C VAL A 32 18.02 -0.66 -15.09
N HIS A 33 17.67 -1.65 -15.91
CA HIS A 33 16.34 -2.26 -15.90
C HIS A 33 16.05 -2.98 -14.58
N HIS A 34 17.06 -3.63 -14.00
CA HIS A 34 16.97 -4.25 -12.68
C HIS A 34 16.64 -3.23 -11.58
N PHE A 35 17.36 -2.10 -11.52
CA PHE A 35 17.08 -1.04 -10.56
C PHE A 35 15.70 -0.41 -10.75
N TRP A 36 15.22 -0.27 -11.99
CA TRP A 36 13.88 0.23 -12.27
C TRP A 36 12.78 -0.68 -11.70
N VAL A 37 12.90 -1.99 -11.88
CA VAL A 37 11.93 -2.94 -11.32
C VAL A 37 11.96 -2.92 -9.79
N HIS A 38 13.14 -2.82 -9.17
CA HIS A 38 13.25 -2.63 -7.72
C HIS A 38 12.64 -1.32 -7.23
N ALA A 39 12.75 -0.23 -7.99
CA ALA A 39 12.10 1.02 -7.66
C ALA A 39 10.57 0.89 -7.67
N LEU A 40 10.00 0.12 -8.60
CA LEU A 40 8.54 -0.17 -8.62
C LEU A 40 8.10 -0.93 -7.36
N TYR A 41 8.87 -1.95 -6.94
CA TYR A 41 8.61 -2.66 -5.69
C TYR A 41 8.71 -1.73 -4.48
N LEU A 42 9.71 -0.84 -4.44
CA LEU A 42 9.88 0.14 -3.36
C LEU A 42 8.68 1.10 -3.26
N ILE A 43 8.21 1.63 -4.40
CA ILE A 43 7.06 2.53 -4.46
C ILE A 43 5.79 1.80 -4.02
N SER A 44 5.57 0.58 -4.53
CA SER A 44 4.42 -0.25 -4.15
C SER A 44 4.38 -0.50 -2.63
N GLY A 45 5.50 -0.96 -2.06
CA GLY A 45 5.63 -1.15 -0.62
C GLY A 45 5.47 0.13 0.19
N GLY A 46 6.02 1.25 -0.29
CA GLY A 46 5.90 2.56 0.35
C GLY A 46 4.45 3.06 0.39
N LEU A 47 3.72 2.98 -0.72
CA LEU A 47 2.30 3.35 -0.78
C LEU A 47 1.44 2.50 0.16
N PHE A 48 1.69 1.19 0.17
CA PHE A 48 0.97 0.27 1.05
C PHE A 48 1.28 0.55 2.53
N GLY A 49 2.55 0.79 2.86
CA GLY A 49 2.99 1.15 4.20
C GLY A 49 2.37 2.46 4.68
N LEU A 50 2.41 3.52 3.87
CA LEU A 50 1.80 4.81 4.19
C LEU A 50 0.29 4.69 4.43
N GLN A 51 -0.43 3.95 3.57
CA GLN A 51 -1.85 3.74 3.79
C GLN A 51 -2.12 2.95 5.07
N THR A 52 -1.29 1.95 5.36
CA THR A 52 -1.37 1.17 6.60
C THR A 52 -1.14 2.05 7.83
N SER A 53 -0.10 2.88 7.82
CA SER A 53 0.15 3.85 8.89
C SER A 53 -1.01 4.82 9.07
N HIS A 54 -1.58 5.33 7.97
CA HIS A 54 -2.75 6.21 8.01
C HIS A 54 -3.96 5.54 8.66
N TRP A 55 -4.21 4.26 8.37
CA TRP A 55 -5.31 3.53 9.02
C TRP A 55 -5.06 3.32 10.51
N VAL A 56 -3.83 2.98 10.91
CA VAL A 56 -3.49 2.78 12.32
C VAL A 56 -3.66 4.08 13.11
N THR A 57 -3.20 5.21 12.57
CA THR A 57 -3.36 6.52 13.24
C THR A 57 -4.83 6.92 13.34
N HIS A 58 -5.63 6.74 12.29
CA HIS A 58 -7.05 7.08 12.31
C HIS A 58 -7.91 6.12 13.15
N GLN A 59 -7.48 4.87 13.34
CA GLN A 59 -8.15 3.96 14.28
C GLN A 59 -7.86 4.34 15.74
N ALA A 60 -6.70 4.93 16.03
CA ALA A 60 -6.37 5.46 17.36
C ALA A 60 -7.17 6.73 17.72
N ASP A 61 -7.67 7.47 16.72
CA ASP A 61 -8.54 8.63 16.89
C ASP A 61 -10.03 8.29 17.06
N LEU A 62 -10.40 7.00 17.04
CA LEU A 62 -11.75 6.59 17.42
C LEU A 62 -11.89 6.82 18.94
N PRO A 63 -12.84 7.66 19.39
CA PRO A 63 -12.98 7.94 20.80
C PRO A 63 -13.25 6.63 21.55
N ALA A 64 -12.36 6.28 22.47
CA ALA A 64 -12.54 5.23 23.48
C ALA A 64 -13.63 5.61 24.51
N HIS A 65 -14.75 6.17 24.04
CA HIS A 65 -15.80 6.73 24.86
C HIS A 65 -17.17 6.46 24.27
N GLN A 66 -17.55 5.18 24.27
CA GLN A 66 -18.96 4.81 24.21
C GLN A 66 -19.27 3.67 25.20
N GLU A 67 -18.76 3.78 26.43
CA GLU A 67 -19.29 3.05 27.60
C GLU A 67 -19.45 3.98 28.83
N ARG A 68 -19.86 5.23 28.62
CA ARG A 68 -20.30 6.10 29.72
C ARG A 68 -21.61 6.79 29.38
N GLY A 69 -22.67 5.99 29.34
CA GLY A 69 -24.02 6.46 29.05
C GLY A 69 -25.12 5.53 29.57
N VAL A 70 -24.91 4.87 30.71
CA VAL A 70 -26.05 4.43 31.55
C VAL A 70 -26.34 5.59 32.49
N SER A 71 -27.21 6.49 32.06
CA SER A 71 -27.85 7.47 32.94
C SER A 71 -29.28 7.04 33.23
N SER A 72 -29.56 6.96 34.53
CA SER A 72 -30.86 6.88 35.22
C SER A 72 -31.52 5.52 35.32
#